data_AF-A0A7W0UEM5-F1
#
_entry.id   AF-A0A7W0UEM5-F1
#
_cell.length_a   1.000
_cell.length_b   1.000
_cell.length_c   1.000
_cell.angle_alpha   90.00
_cell.angle_beta   90.00
_cell.angle_gamma   90.00
#
_symmetry.space_group_name_H-M   'P 1'
#
loop_
_entity.id
_entity.type
_entity.pdbx_description
1 polymer ?
#
loop_
_entity_poly.entity_id
_entity_poly.type
_entity_poly.pdbx_seq_one_letter_code
_entity_poly.pdbx_strand_id
1 'polypeptide(L)'
;EQLRTYADPRRDPRGWLPSIAYLALVGPEELPAEGPAEREAGWHPVDDLPELALDHETIVDDGLWRLRARVTEKTWFLRIAGALLPAAFTLGQAQRLYAALAGEAVDAANFRRDVKATGLLVDTGEVHSDGPGRPGRLYRRL
;
A
#
# COMPACT_ATOMS: atom_id res chain seq x y z
N GLU A 1 -1.26 -7.84 -8.57
CA GLU A 1 -2.33 -8.85 -8.75
C GLU A 1 -3.37 -8.36 -9.75
N GLN A 2 -4.13 -9.25 -10.41
CA GLN A 2 -5.23 -8.80 -11.26
C GLN A 2 -6.37 -8.24 -10.40
N LEU A 3 -6.81 -7.02 -10.74
CA LEU A 3 -7.91 -6.33 -10.08
C LEU A 3 -9.26 -6.81 -10.65
N ARG A 4 -9.50 -6.49 -11.92
CA ARG A 4 -10.76 -6.74 -12.65
C ARG A 4 -10.56 -6.51 -14.15
N THR A 5 -11.43 -7.09 -14.97
CA THR A 5 -11.58 -6.77 -16.39
C THR A 5 -12.74 -5.79 -16.58
N TYR A 6 -12.49 -4.67 -17.25
CA TYR A 6 -13.46 -3.62 -17.58
C TYR A 6 -13.80 -3.71 -19.06
N ALA A 7 -15.08 -3.94 -19.37
CA ALA A 7 -15.52 -4.26 -20.73
C ALA A 7 -16.85 -3.60 -21.14
N ASP A 8 -17.30 -2.53 -20.45
CA ASP A 8 -18.45 -1.74 -20.91
C ASP A 8 -18.15 -1.22 -22.33
N PRO A 9 -18.97 -1.50 -23.35
CA PRO A 9 -18.78 -0.99 -24.72
C PRO A 9 -18.68 0.53 -24.85
N ARG A 10 -19.12 1.29 -23.84
CA ARG A 10 -19.12 2.75 -23.82
C ARG A 10 -17.92 3.35 -23.10
N ARG A 11 -17.03 2.53 -22.52
CA ARG A 11 -15.88 3.03 -21.73
C ARG A 11 -14.84 3.79 -22.56
N ASP A 12 -14.79 3.53 -23.86
CA ASP A 12 -13.83 4.13 -24.77
C ASP A 12 -14.54 4.67 -26.02
N PRO A 13 -14.39 5.96 -26.38
CA PRO A 13 -15.05 6.55 -27.53
C PRO A 13 -14.58 5.97 -28.87
N ARG A 14 -13.47 5.22 -28.90
CA ARG A 14 -12.91 4.60 -30.11
C ARG A 14 -13.57 3.26 -30.45
N GLY A 15 -14.39 2.71 -29.55
CA GLY A 15 -15.12 1.45 -29.74
C GLY A 15 -14.99 0.49 -28.56
N TRP A 16 -15.38 -0.78 -28.76
CA TRP A 16 -15.33 -1.78 -27.69
C TRP A 16 -13.90 -2.26 -27.44
N LEU A 17 -13.25 -1.64 -26.45
CA LEU A 17 -11.88 -1.93 -26.03
C LEU A 17 -11.84 -2.36 -24.56
N PRO A 18 -11.85 -3.68 -24.28
CA PRO A 18 -11.71 -4.20 -22.92
C PRO A 18 -10.33 -3.90 -22.32
N SER A 19 -10.27 -3.63 -21.03
CA SER A 19 -9.03 -3.46 -20.28
C SER A 19 -8.97 -4.43 -19.10
N ILE A 20 -7.79 -5.03 -18.87
CA ILE A 20 -7.52 -5.87 -17.71
C ILE A 20 -6.63 -5.08 -16.77
N ALA A 21 -7.17 -4.64 -15.64
CA ALA A 21 -6.42 -3.83 -14.68
C ALA A 21 -5.70 -4.71 -13.66
N TYR A 22 -4.53 -4.25 -13.25
CA TYR A 22 -3.71 -4.86 -12.20
C TYR A 22 -3.42 -3.83 -11.10
N LEU A 23 -3.40 -4.30 -9.86
CA LEU A 23 -2.99 -3.52 -8.70
C LEU A 23 -1.62 -3.99 -8.23
N ALA A 24 -0.71 -3.06 -7.98
CA ALA A 24 0.60 -3.32 -7.40
C ALA A 24 0.85 -2.38 -6.22
N LEU A 25 1.58 -2.88 -5.22
CA LEU A 25 2.17 -2.08 -4.16
C LEU A 25 3.68 -2.19 -4.36
N VAL A 26 4.35 -1.06 -4.51
CA VAL A 26 5.80 -1.00 -4.76
C VAL A 26 6.41 -0.02 -3.79
N GLY A 27 7.60 -0.37 -3.27
CA GLY A 27 8.40 0.58 -2.49
C GLY A 27 8.82 1.74 -3.39
N PRO A 28 8.79 3.00 -2.91
CA PRO A 28 9.23 4.15 -3.70
C PRO A 28 10.69 4.01 -4.17
N GLU A 29 11.53 3.26 -3.45
CA GLU A 29 12.91 2.93 -3.80
C GLU A 29 13.04 1.98 -5.00
N GLU A 30 11.97 1.26 -5.35
CA GLU A 30 11.98 0.34 -6.50
C GLU A 30 11.74 1.06 -7.83
N LEU A 31 11.24 2.30 -7.79
CA LEU A 31 11.00 3.11 -8.97
C LEU A 31 12.06 4.20 -9.12
N PRO A 32 12.48 4.50 -10.37
CA PRO A 32 13.31 5.67 -10.65
C PRO A 32 12.66 6.95 -10.10
N ALA A 33 13.44 7.77 -9.39
CA ALA A 33 12.96 9.04 -8.81
C ALA A 33 12.45 10.01 -9.88
N GLU A 34 13.11 10.02 -11.03
CA GLU A 34 12.62 10.59 -12.27
C GLU A 34 12.06 9.42 -13.08
N GLY A 35 10.75 9.39 -13.31
CA GLY A 35 10.13 8.36 -14.14
C GLY A 35 10.86 8.19 -15.49
N PRO A 36 10.66 7.09 -16.21
CA PRO A 36 11.38 6.85 -17.47
C PRO A 36 11.29 8.10 -18.36
N ALA A 37 12.43 8.58 -18.85
CA ALA A 37 12.56 9.88 -19.53
C ALA A 37 11.58 10.08 -20.70
N GLU A 38 11.03 8.99 -21.25
CA GLU A 38 10.04 9.00 -22.31
C GLU A 38 8.56 8.97 -21.85
N ARG A 39 8.27 8.94 -20.54
CA ARG A 39 6.89 8.90 -20.01
C ARG A 39 6.66 10.01 -18.98
N GLU A 40 5.58 10.74 -19.17
CA GLU A 40 5.00 11.64 -18.16
C GLU A 40 4.36 10.81 -17.02
N ALA A 41 5.18 10.16 -16.20
CA ALA A 41 4.75 9.39 -15.05
C ALA A 41 5.29 9.99 -13.75
N GLY A 42 4.41 10.17 -12.77
CA GLY A 42 4.75 10.74 -11.47
C GLY A 42 3.95 10.10 -10.34
N TRP A 43 4.43 10.32 -9.12
CA TRP A 43 3.69 9.96 -7.91
C TRP A 43 2.67 11.05 -7.61
N HIS A 44 1.40 10.65 -7.45
CA HIS A 44 0.31 11.54 -7.05
C HIS A 44 -0.24 11.11 -5.70
N PRO A 45 -0.55 12.05 -4.79
CA PRO A 45 -1.33 11.73 -3.60
C PRO A 45 -2.68 11.15 -4.02
N VAL A 46 -3.10 10.05 -3.37
CA VAL A 46 -4.39 9.40 -3.68
C VAL A 46 -5.58 10.33 -3.44
N ASP A 47 -5.44 11.28 -2.51
CA ASP A 47 -6.49 12.24 -2.16
C ASP A 47 -6.42 13.52 -3.01
N ASP A 48 -5.49 13.60 -3.97
CA ASP A 48 -5.26 14.76 -4.85
C ASP A 48 -4.80 14.28 -6.25
N LEU A 49 -5.65 13.47 -6.88
CA LEU A 49 -5.39 12.93 -8.22
C LEU A 49 -5.74 13.95 -9.31
N PRO A 50 -4.96 14.01 -10.41
CA PRO A 50 -5.33 14.78 -11.58
C PRO A 50 -6.55 14.16 -12.28
N GLU A 51 -7.11 14.86 -13.27
CA GLU A 51 -8.12 14.28 -14.15
C GLU A 51 -7.58 13.01 -14.82
N LEU A 52 -8.28 11.91 -14.62
CA LEU A 52 -7.88 10.60 -15.14
C LEU A 52 -8.61 10.30 -16.44
N ALA A 53 -7.92 9.62 -17.36
CA ALA A 53 -8.48 9.29 -18.66
C ALA A 53 -9.61 8.25 -18.56
N LEU A 54 -10.64 8.38 -19.41
CA LEU A 54 -11.70 7.39 -19.59
C LEU A 54 -12.38 7.03 -18.24
N ASP A 55 -12.43 5.74 -17.91
CA ASP A 55 -12.99 5.19 -16.68
C ASP A 55 -11.92 4.93 -15.61
N HIS A 56 -10.73 5.53 -15.71
CA HIS A 56 -9.62 5.25 -14.79
C HIS A 56 -9.93 5.66 -13.35
N GLU A 57 -10.76 6.67 -13.11
CA GLU A 57 -11.26 6.99 -11.76
C GLU A 57 -11.97 5.79 -11.13
N THR A 58 -12.82 5.09 -11.88
CA THR A 58 -13.50 3.88 -11.41
C THR A 58 -12.50 2.76 -11.13
N ILE A 59 -11.47 2.62 -11.97
CA ILE A 59 -10.42 1.60 -11.79
C ILE A 59 -9.62 1.87 -10.51
N VAL A 60 -9.28 3.13 -10.24
CA VAL A 60 -8.57 3.54 -9.03
C VAL A 60 -9.44 3.31 -7.80
N ASP A 61 -10.70 3.70 -7.83
CA ASP A 61 -11.64 3.49 -6.72
C ASP A 61 -11.84 2.00 -6.39
N ASP A 62 -12.04 1.16 -7.41
CA ASP A 62 -12.13 -0.30 -7.25
C ASP A 62 -10.83 -0.87 -6.65
N GLY A 63 -9.67 -0.32 -7.06
CA GLY A 63 -8.36 -0.69 -6.55
C GLY A 63 -8.17 -0.33 -5.09
N LEU A 64 -8.52 0.90 -4.69
CA LEU A 64 -8.46 1.39 -3.32
C LEU A 64 -9.44 0.65 -2.42
N TRP A 65 -10.66 0.41 -2.89
CA TRP A 65 -11.65 -0.38 -2.16
C TRP A 65 -11.11 -1.79 -1.87
N ARG A 66 -10.55 -2.46 -2.89
CA ARG A 66 -9.95 -3.79 -2.71
C ARG A 66 -8.77 -3.76 -1.77
N LEU A 67 -7.87 -2.77 -1.89
CA LEU A 67 -6.71 -2.63 -1.02
C LEU A 67 -7.14 -2.45 0.45
N ARG A 68 -8.06 -1.53 0.71
CA ARG A 68 -8.60 -1.23 2.05
C ARG A 68 -9.31 -2.44 2.65
N ALA A 69 -10.09 -3.16 1.85
CA ALA A 69 -10.74 -4.40 2.30
C ALA A 69 -9.73 -5.52 2.63
N ARG A 70 -8.58 -5.55 1.93
CA ARG A 70 -7.58 -6.61 2.12
C ARG A 70 -6.63 -6.33 3.27
N VAL A 71 -6.30 -5.06 3.50
CA VAL A 71 -5.34 -4.67 4.54
C VAL A 71 -5.86 -4.99 5.95
N THR A 72 -7.17 -5.09 6.14
CA THR A 72 -7.79 -5.46 7.43
C THR A 72 -7.24 -6.77 7.98
N GLU A 73 -6.90 -7.71 7.10
CA GLU A 73 -6.26 -8.98 7.44
C GLU A 73 -4.78 -8.79 7.79
N LYS A 74 -4.46 -8.76 9.10
CA LYS A 74 -3.10 -8.46 9.59
C LYS A 74 -2.02 -9.41 9.06
N THR A 75 -2.37 -10.67 8.85
CA THR A 75 -1.47 -11.66 8.23
C THR A 75 -1.14 -11.30 6.80
N TRP A 76 -2.13 -10.87 6.01
CA TRP A 76 -1.90 -10.41 4.64
C TRP A 76 -1.07 -9.12 4.64
N PHE A 77 -1.43 -8.15 5.49
CA PHE A 77 -0.69 -6.91 5.66
C PHE A 77 0.79 -7.17 5.98
N LEU A 78 1.12 -8.03 6.95
CA LEU A 78 2.51 -8.30 7.32
C LEU A 78 3.31 -8.94 6.17
N ARG A 79 2.67 -9.74 5.30
CA ARG A 79 3.34 -10.31 4.13
C ARG A 79 3.75 -9.25 3.13
N ILE A 80 2.90 -8.24 2.88
CA ILE A 80 3.22 -7.15 1.96
C ILE A 80 4.08 -6.06 2.61
N ALA A 81 4.00 -5.88 3.92
CA ALA A 81 4.75 -4.87 4.64
C ALA A 81 6.25 -5.08 4.51
N GLY A 82 6.71 -6.34 4.43
CA GLY A 82 8.12 -6.66 4.21
C GLY A 82 8.69 -6.20 2.86
N ALA A 83 7.83 -5.89 1.88
CA ALA A 83 8.23 -5.32 0.59
C ALA A 83 8.13 -3.78 0.56
N LEU A 84 7.49 -3.17 1.56
CA LEU A 84 7.24 -1.72 1.63
C LEU A 84 7.92 -1.04 2.82
N LEU A 85 8.54 -1.83 3.70
CA LEU A 85 9.27 -1.38 4.88
C LEU A 85 10.69 -1.94 4.82
N PRO A 86 11.65 -1.31 5.53
CA PRO A 86 12.98 -1.87 5.70
C PRO A 86 12.94 -3.29 6.26
N ALA A 87 13.99 -4.08 6.01
CA ALA A 87 14.09 -5.49 6.44
C ALA A 87 13.86 -5.69 7.96
N ALA A 88 14.19 -4.70 8.78
CA ALA A 88 13.78 -4.59 10.18
C ALA A 88 13.05 -3.27 10.39
N PHE A 89 11.86 -3.32 10.99
CA PHE A 89 11.00 -2.15 11.17
C PHE A 89 10.41 -2.09 12.58
N THR A 90 10.04 -0.89 13.02
CA THR A 90 9.31 -0.69 14.26
C THR A 90 7.81 -0.93 14.06
N LEU A 91 7.09 -1.31 15.12
CA LEU A 91 5.61 -1.38 15.06
C LEU A 91 4.98 -0.01 14.76
N GLY A 92 5.67 1.09 15.04
CA GLY A 92 5.23 2.43 14.65
C GLY A 92 5.30 2.65 13.13
N GLN A 93 6.39 2.23 12.49
CA GLN A 93 6.52 2.25 11.02
C GLN A 93 5.43 1.39 10.37
N ALA A 94 5.24 0.17 10.85
CA ALA A 94 4.17 -0.71 10.37
C ALA A 94 2.77 -0.13 10.57
N GLN A 95 2.51 0.53 11.70
CA GLN A 95 1.22 1.19 11.94
C GLN A 95 0.97 2.33 10.95
N ARG A 96 1.98 3.16 10.67
CA ARG A 96 1.86 4.25 9.68
C ARG A 96 1.55 3.72 8.30
N LEU A 97 2.27 2.68 7.86
CA LEU A 97 2.00 2.03 6.58
C LEU A 97 0.58 1.44 6.55
N TYR A 98 0.17 0.73 7.61
CA TYR A 98 -1.18 0.18 7.70
C TYR A 98 -2.24 1.28 7.58
N ALA A 99 -2.09 2.38 8.32
CA ALA A 99 -3.04 3.50 8.31
C ALA A 99 -3.16 4.12 6.91
N ALA A 100 -2.03 4.32 6.22
CA ALA A 100 -2.00 4.82 4.85
C ALA A 100 -2.74 3.89 3.88
N LEU A 101 -2.51 2.57 3.98
CA LEU A 101 -3.19 1.58 3.13
C LEU A 101 -4.68 1.43 3.47
N ALA A 102 -5.06 1.59 4.74
CA ALA A 102 -6.45 1.53 5.20
C ALA A 102 -7.23 2.81 4.84
N GLY A 103 -6.53 3.93 4.63
CA GLY A 103 -7.15 5.24 4.38
C GLY A 103 -7.78 5.87 5.61
N GLU A 104 -7.43 5.41 6.82
CA GLU A 104 -7.97 5.92 8.07
C GLU A 104 -6.97 5.79 9.24
N ALA A 105 -7.20 6.58 10.29
CA ALA A 105 -6.42 6.48 11.51
C ALA A 105 -6.72 5.16 12.24
N VAL A 106 -5.69 4.60 12.89
CA VAL A 106 -5.77 3.28 13.52
C VAL A 106 -5.32 3.39 14.96
N ASP A 107 -6.09 2.80 15.88
CA ASP A 107 -5.69 2.73 17.29
C ASP A 107 -4.38 1.94 17.45
N ALA A 108 -3.40 2.56 18.09
CA ALA A 108 -2.05 2.01 18.21
C ALA A 108 -2.00 0.79 19.12
N ALA A 109 -2.85 0.70 20.14
CA ALA A 109 -2.85 -0.41 21.08
C ALA A 109 -3.47 -1.66 20.42
N ASN A 110 -4.62 -1.50 19.76
CA ASN A 110 -5.28 -2.54 19.00
C ASN A 110 -4.39 -3.04 17.87
N PHE A 111 -3.82 -2.15 17.06
CA PHE A 111 -2.91 -2.54 15.99
C PHE A 111 -1.76 -3.40 16.50
N ARG A 112 -1.06 -2.97 17.57
CA ARG A 112 0.06 -3.72 18.16
C ARG A 112 -0.34 -5.08 18.69
N ARG A 113 -1.51 -5.17 19.35
CA ARG A 113 -2.04 -6.45 19.84
C ARG A 113 -2.30 -7.40 18.67
N ASP A 114 -3.00 -6.91 17.65
CA ASP A 114 -3.46 -7.75 16.54
C ASP A 114 -2.30 -8.22 15.65
N VAL A 115 -1.32 -7.35 15.34
CA VAL A 115 -0.15 -7.78 14.55
C VAL A 115 0.74 -8.77 15.30
N LYS A 116 0.86 -8.64 16.63
CA LYS A 116 1.60 -9.62 17.44
C LYS A 116 0.89 -10.96 17.51
N ALA A 117 -0.44 -10.94 17.58
CA ALA A 117 -1.27 -12.15 17.61
C ALA A 117 -1.13 -13.00 16.34
N THR A 118 -0.65 -12.43 15.23
CA THR A 118 -0.36 -13.20 14.00
C THR A 118 0.77 -14.22 14.16
N GLY A 119 1.67 -14.02 15.14
CA GLY A 119 2.86 -14.86 15.32
C GLY A 119 3.93 -14.72 14.23
N LEU A 120 3.80 -13.75 13.32
CA LEU A 120 4.69 -13.56 12.16
C LEU A 120 5.83 -12.58 12.41
N LEU A 121 6.08 -12.18 13.66
CA LEU A 121 7.07 -11.17 14.03
C LEU A 121 8.11 -11.75 14.98
N VAL A 122 9.38 -11.50 14.66
CA VAL A 122 10.54 -11.82 15.49
C VAL A 122 11.11 -10.52 16.05
N ASP A 123 11.15 -10.39 17.38
CA ASP A 123 11.84 -9.28 18.06
C ASP A 123 13.35 -9.44 17.85
N THR A 124 14.01 -8.42 17.30
CA THR A 124 15.46 -8.48 17.04
C THR A 124 16.30 -8.21 18.29
N GLY A 125 15.69 -7.70 19.36
CA GLY A 125 16.38 -7.18 20.54
C GLY A 125 16.96 -5.77 20.35
N GLU A 126 16.89 -5.22 19.13
CA GLU A 126 17.40 -3.90 18.80
C GLU A 126 16.30 -2.83 18.90
N VAL A 127 16.71 -1.58 19.00
CA VAL A 127 15.80 -0.42 19.03
C VAL A 127 16.19 0.60 17.98
N HIS A 128 15.20 1.32 17.46
CA HIS A 128 15.37 2.36 16.46
C HIS A 128 14.58 3.62 16.85
N SER A 129 15.14 4.79 16.54
CA SER A 129 14.52 6.09 16.78
C SER A 129 14.37 6.82 15.45
N ASP A 130 13.12 7.04 15.02
CA ASP A 130 12.76 7.81 13.81
C ASP A 130 12.69 9.33 14.11
N GLY A 131 13.00 9.77 15.34
CA GLY A 131 12.79 11.14 15.78
C GLY A 131 12.58 11.28 17.30
N PRO A 132 12.10 12.44 17.78
CA PRO A 132 11.94 12.70 19.21
C PRO A 132 10.94 11.73 19.85
N GLY A 133 11.34 11.11 20.96
CA GLY A 133 10.53 10.14 21.70
C GLY A 133 11.32 8.89 22.10
N ARG A 134 10.63 7.93 22.71
CA ARG A 134 11.24 6.66 23.11
C ARG A 134 11.54 5.81 21.86
N PRO A 135 12.77 5.27 21.72
CA PRO A 135 13.08 4.33 20.65
C PRO A 135 12.12 3.14 20.62
N GLY A 136 11.67 2.77 19.42
CA GLY A 136 10.82 1.62 19.18
C GLY A 136 11.65 0.35 19.00
N ARG A 137 11.15 -0.80 19.47
CA ARG A 137 11.77 -2.10 19.18
C ARG A 137 11.69 -2.43 17.70
N LEU A 138 12.75 -3.00 17.17
CA LEU A 138 12.81 -3.52 15.82
C LEU A 138 12.29 -4.97 15.77
N TYR A 139 11.51 -5.23 14.72
CA TYR A 139 10.98 -6.55 14.42
C TYR A 139 11.37 -6.92 12.99
N ARG A 140 11.51 -8.22 12.74
CA ARG A 140 11.54 -8.79 11.38
C ARG A 140 10.33 -9.68 11.18
N ARG A 141 9.86 -9.76 9.94
CA ARG A 141 8.85 -10.76 9.56
C ARG A 141 9.51 -12.14 9.57
N LEU A 142 8.82 -13.13 10.15
CA LEU A 142 9.24 -14.54 10.13
C LEU A 142 9.24 -15.12 8.71
#